data_AF-A0A9X8VBY6-F1
#
_entry.id   AF-A0A9X8VBY6-F1
#
_cell.length_a   1.000
_cell.length_b   1.000
_cell.length_c   1.000
_cell.angle_alpha   90.00
_cell.angle_beta   90.00
_cell.angle_gamma   90.00
#
_symmetry.space_group_name_H-M   'P 1'
#
loop_
_entity.id
_entity.type
_entity.pdbx_description
1 polymer ?
#
loop_
_entity_poly.entity_id
_entity_poly.type
_entity_poly.pdbx_seq_one_letter_code
_entity_poly.pdbx_strand_id
1 'polypeptide(L)'
;GLTLVIVRDDLLGKARKEVPSILDYTVLAENDSMFNTPPTFAWYLSGLVFKWLKEQGGLVEMQKRNQAKAELLYATIDKSDFYRSQVAIANRSWMNVPFQLADAALDKVFLSEAEAIGL
;
A
#
# COMPACT_ATOMS: atom_id res chain seq x y z
N GLY A 1 -10.74 7.38 -2.70
CA GLY A 1 -11.76 7.49 -3.77
C GLY A 1 -12.28 6.16 -4.26
N LEU A 2 -11.67 5.02 -3.91
CA LEU A 2 -12.17 3.67 -4.15
C LEU A 2 -11.58 2.77 -3.07
N THR A 3 -12.29 1.71 -2.70
CA THR A 3 -11.81 0.68 -1.76
C THR A 3 -12.11 -0.69 -2.37
N LEU A 4 -11.13 -1.59 -2.37
CA LEU A 4 -11.32 -2.99 -2.77
C LEU A 4 -11.60 -3.83 -1.52
N VAL A 5 -12.63 -4.66 -1.57
CA VAL A 5 -12.96 -5.64 -0.52
C VAL A 5 -13.03 -7.01 -1.16
N ILE A 6 -12.36 -7.99 -0.55
CA ILE A 6 -12.49 -9.42 -0.89
C ILE A 6 -13.16 -10.07 0.32
N VAL A 7 -14.40 -10.51 0.14
CA VAL A 7 -15.22 -11.15 1.17
C VAL A 7 -15.60 -12.55 0.69
N ARG A 8 -15.68 -13.52 1.62
CA ARG A 8 -16.10 -14.88 1.32
C ARG A 8 -17.63 -14.96 1.35
N ASP A 9 -18.23 -15.64 0.37
CA ASP A 9 -19.68 -15.62 0.14
C ASP A 9 -20.52 -16.06 1.36
N ASP A 10 -20.05 -17.03 2.14
CA ASP A 10 -20.73 -17.54 3.35
C ASP A 10 -20.76 -16.54 4.51
N LEU A 11 -20.09 -15.39 4.39
CA LEU A 11 -20.11 -14.30 5.36
C LEU A 11 -21.16 -13.23 5.03
N LEU A 12 -21.76 -13.26 3.83
CA LEU A 12 -22.82 -12.35 3.40
C LEU A 12 -24.14 -12.62 4.14
N GLY A 13 -25.08 -11.66 4.09
CA GLY A 13 -26.40 -11.76 4.74
C GLY A 13 -26.38 -11.60 6.26
N LYS A 14 -25.23 -11.21 6.86
CA LYS A 14 -25.02 -11.10 8.32
C LYS A 14 -24.85 -9.67 8.81
N ALA A 15 -25.12 -8.67 7.97
CA ALA A 15 -25.04 -7.27 8.37
C ALA A 15 -26.07 -6.96 9.47
N ARG A 16 -25.69 -6.09 10.42
CA ARG A 16 -26.66 -5.57 11.41
C ARG A 16 -27.62 -4.61 10.72
N LYS A 17 -28.85 -4.49 11.24
CA LYS A 17 -29.90 -3.65 10.66
C LYS A 17 -29.51 -2.16 10.57
N GLU A 18 -28.62 -1.70 11.44
CA GLU A 18 -28.18 -0.30 11.49
C GLU A 18 -27.07 0.02 10.47
N VAL A 19 -26.52 -0.99 9.77
CA VAL A 19 -25.49 -0.77 8.75
C VAL A 19 -26.13 -0.08 7.53
N PRO A 20 -25.63 1.09 7.11
CA PRO A 20 -26.09 1.74 5.88
C PRO A 20 -25.87 0.82 4.67
N SER A 21 -26.82 0.79 3.72
CA SER A 21 -26.77 -0.12 2.56
C SER A 21 -25.50 0.02 1.71
N ILE A 22 -24.90 1.21 1.64
CA ILE A 22 -23.62 1.45 0.94
C ILE A 22 -22.40 0.78 1.62
N LEU A 23 -22.56 0.26 2.84
CA LEU A 23 -21.57 -0.50 3.60
C LEU A 23 -21.97 -1.98 3.81
N ASP A 24 -23.16 -2.39 3.36
CA ASP A 24 -23.60 -3.77 3.45
C ASP A 24 -23.01 -4.59 2.30
N TYR A 25 -22.12 -5.53 2.62
CA TYR A 25 -21.47 -6.37 1.61
C TYR A 25 -22.45 -7.23 0.81
N THR A 26 -23.61 -7.58 1.37
CA THR A 26 -24.65 -8.34 0.66
C THR A 26 -25.24 -7.47 -0.45
N VAL A 27 -25.64 -6.25 -0.11
CA VAL A 27 -26.18 -5.27 -1.08
C VAL A 27 -25.15 -4.96 -2.16
N LEU A 28 -23.89 -4.74 -1.78
CA LEU A 28 -22.82 -4.46 -2.74
C LEU A 28 -22.56 -5.67 -3.66
N ALA A 29 -22.57 -6.89 -3.15
CA ALA A 29 -22.35 -8.10 -3.95
C ALA A 29 -23.52 -8.39 -4.91
N GLU A 30 -24.77 -8.30 -4.45
CA GLU A 30 -25.96 -8.54 -5.27
C GLU A 30 -26.13 -7.53 -6.41
N ASN A 31 -25.53 -6.35 -6.28
CA ASN A 31 -25.57 -5.28 -7.28
C ASN A 31 -24.24 -5.10 -8.01
N ASP A 32 -23.31 -6.07 -7.95
CA ASP A 32 -21.99 -6.00 -8.62
C ASP A 32 -21.22 -4.69 -8.34
N SER A 33 -21.26 -4.21 -7.09
CA SER A 33 -20.71 -2.92 -6.63
C SER A 33 -21.33 -1.66 -7.28
N MET A 34 -22.50 -1.79 -7.90
CA MET A 34 -23.23 -0.72 -8.61
C MET A 34 -24.60 -0.40 -7.99
N PHE A 35 -24.78 -0.65 -6.69
CA PHE A 35 -25.99 -0.28 -5.96
C PHE A 35 -26.32 1.22 -6.08
N ASN A 36 -25.30 2.08 -6.09
CA ASN A 36 -25.38 3.50 -6.43
C ASN A 36 -24.25 3.86 -7.42
N THR A 37 -24.16 5.13 -7.83
CA THR A 37 -23.07 5.61 -8.70
C THR A 37 -21.71 5.32 -8.06
N PRO A 38 -20.89 4.43 -8.65
CA PRO A 38 -19.58 4.11 -8.11
C PRO A 38 -18.57 5.21 -8.49
N PRO A 39 -17.37 5.22 -7.86
CA PRO A 39 -16.29 6.13 -8.25
C PRO A 39 -15.63 5.70 -9.56
N THR A 40 -16.32 5.91 -10.67
CA THR A 40 -16.02 5.38 -12.01
C THR A 40 -14.57 5.63 -12.47
N PHE A 41 -14.04 6.84 -12.26
CA PHE A 41 -12.68 7.18 -12.69
C PHE A 41 -11.61 6.46 -11.87
N ALA A 42 -11.79 6.37 -10.55
CA ALA A 42 -10.87 5.62 -9.68
C ALA A 42 -10.91 4.12 -10.00
N TRP A 43 -12.09 3.59 -10.35
CA TRP A 43 -12.24 2.21 -10.81
C TRP A 43 -11.51 1.96 -12.13
N TYR A 44 -11.69 2.83 -13.13
CA TYR A 44 -10.99 2.77 -14.40
C TYR A 44 -9.46 2.75 -14.22
N LEU A 45 -8.92 3.69 -13.45
CA LEU A 45 -7.48 3.76 -13.19
C LEU A 45 -6.96 2.52 -12.46
N SER A 46 -7.71 1.99 -11.49
CA SER A 46 -7.34 0.73 -10.83
C SER A 46 -7.26 -0.43 -11.83
N GLY A 47 -8.21 -0.50 -12.78
CA GLY A 47 -8.17 -1.46 -13.87
C GLY A 47 -6.93 -1.35 -14.76
N LEU A 48 -6.46 -0.13 -15.05
CA LEU A 48 -5.21 0.07 -15.78
C LEU A 48 -3.99 -0.39 -14.97
N VAL A 49 -3.94 -0.07 -13.67
CA VAL A 49 -2.85 -0.54 -12.78
C VAL A 49 -2.82 -2.06 -12.71
N PHE A 50 -3.97 -2.73 -12.64
CA PHE A 50 -4.03 -4.19 -12.66
C PHE A 50 -3.54 -4.79 -13.99
N LYS A 51 -3.88 -4.18 -15.14
CA LYS A 51 -3.34 -4.60 -16.44
C LYS A 51 -1.82 -4.44 -16.50
N TRP A 52 -1.31 -3.29 -16.08
CA TRP A 52 0.11 -3.02 -16.00
C TRP A 52 0.83 -4.03 -15.09
N LEU A 53 0.28 -4.34 -13.90
CA LEU A 53 0.85 -5.35 -13.00
C LEU A 53 0.99 -6.71 -13.69
N LYS A 54 0.00 -7.13 -14.48
CA LYS A 54 0.07 -8.38 -15.26
C LYS A 54 1.13 -8.31 -16.35
N GLU A 55 1.24 -7.18 -17.06
CA GLU A 55 2.28 -6.96 -18.08
C GLU A 55 3.70 -6.97 -17.49
N GLN A 56 3.87 -6.57 -16.22
CA GLN A 56 5.15 -6.64 -15.52
C GLN A 56 5.55 -8.06 -15.04
N GLY A 57 4.75 -9.09 -15.34
CA GLY A 57 4.96 -10.46 -14.89
C GLY A 57 4.17 -10.84 -13.63
N GLY A 58 3.19 -10.03 -13.24
CA GLY A 58 2.27 -10.31 -12.15
C GLY A 58 2.92 -10.23 -10.76
N LEU A 59 2.25 -10.83 -9.78
CA LEU A 59 2.62 -10.69 -8.37
C LEU A 59 4.00 -11.31 -8.04
N VAL A 60 4.41 -12.37 -8.73
CA VAL A 60 5.71 -13.03 -8.51
C VAL A 60 6.86 -12.09 -8.89
N GLU A 61 6.77 -11.43 -10.05
CA GLU A 61 7.82 -10.48 -10.47
C GLU A 61 7.78 -9.20 -9.64
N MET A 62 6.60 -8.72 -9.26
CA MET A 62 6.47 -7.58 -8.34
C MET A 62 7.06 -7.88 -6.96
N GLN A 63 6.90 -9.10 -6.45
CA GLN A 63 7.51 -9.54 -5.20
C GLN A 63 9.04 -9.44 -5.29
N LYS A 64 9.66 -10.03 -6.33
CA LYS A 64 11.12 -9.98 -6.53
C LYS A 64 11.64 -8.54 -6.59
N ARG A 65 10.98 -7.68 -7.36
CA ARG A 65 11.36 -6.26 -7.49
C ARG A 65 11.23 -5.50 -6.16
N ASN A 66 10.14 -5.70 -5.43
CA ASN A 66 9.94 -5.04 -4.14
C ASN A 66 10.93 -5.54 -3.08
N GLN A 67 11.23 -6.84 -3.07
CA GLN A 67 12.25 -7.42 -2.20
C GLN A 67 13.62 -6.80 -2.47
N ALA A 68 14.07 -6.76 -3.74
CA ALA A 68 15.36 -6.18 -4.09
C ALA A 68 15.47 -4.68 -3.70
N LYS A 69 14.40 -3.90 -3.88
CA LYS A 69 14.34 -2.50 -3.44
C LYS A 69 14.45 -2.36 -1.91
N ALA A 70 13.71 -3.19 -1.17
CA ALA A 70 13.72 -3.16 0.28
C ALA A 70 15.09 -3.58 0.83
N GLU A 71 15.68 -4.65 0.29
CA GLU A 71 17.01 -5.13 0.67
C GLU A 71 18.08 -4.07 0.44
N LEU A 72 18.06 -3.38 -0.70
CA LEU A 72 19.00 -2.29 -1.00
C LEU A 72 18.91 -1.16 0.03
N LEU A 73 17.69 -0.69 0.32
CA LEU A 73 17.48 0.42 1.26
C LEU A 73 17.82 0.01 2.70
N TYR A 74 17.36 -1.16 3.16
CA TYR A 74 17.69 -1.63 4.50
C TYR A 74 19.17 -1.94 4.66
N ALA A 75 19.84 -2.51 3.66
CA ALA A 75 21.28 -2.72 3.72
C ALA A 75 22.05 -1.39 3.80
N THR A 76 21.54 -0.32 3.20
CA THR A 76 22.12 1.03 3.31
C THR A 76 21.96 1.59 4.73
N ILE A 77 20.78 1.38 5.33
CA ILE A 77 20.51 1.79 6.72
C ILE A 77 21.37 0.99 7.70
N ASP A 78 21.39 -0.34 7.58
CA ASP A 78 22.04 -1.23 8.56
C ASP A 78 23.58 -1.18 8.51
N LYS A 79 24.16 -0.77 7.37
CA LYS A 79 25.61 -0.60 7.20
C LYS A 79 26.10 0.79 7.61
N SER A 80 25.21 1.66 8.09
CA SER A 80 25.50 3.04 8.42
C SER A 80 25.31 3.29 9.91
N ASP A 81 26.25 4.00 10.54
CA ASP A 81 26.05 4.52 11.90
C ASP A 81 25.18 5.79 11.90
N PHE A 82 24.90 6.35 10.73
CA PHE A 82 24.15 7.60 10.58
C PHE A 82 22.63 7.39 10.48
N TYR A 83 22.20 6.21 10.01
CA TYR A 83 20.78 5.87 9.85
C TYR A 83 20.41 4.72 10.77
N ARG A 84 19.18 4.70 11.27
CA ARG A 84 18.67 3.58 12.07
C ARG A 84 17.21 3.27 11.77
N SER A 85 16.86 1.99 11.73
CA SER A 85 15.47 1.54 11.79
C SER A 85 15.25 0.75 13.08
N GLN A 86 14.25 1.15 13.86
CA GLN A 86 13.92 0.52 15.16
C GLN A 86 13.03 -0.73 15.01
N VAL A 87 12.65 -1.08 13.78
CA VAL A 87 11.78 -2.24 13.52
C VAL A 87 12.62 -3.52 13.54
N ALA A 88 12.16 -4.54 14.28
CA ALA A 88 12.77 -5.85 14.31
C ALA A 88 12.93 -6.41 12.88
N ILE A 89 14.10 -6.97 12.56
CA ILE A 89 14.48 -7.34 11.18
C ILE A 89 13.43 -8.23 10.51
N ALA A 90 12.90 -9.22 11.23
CA ALA A 90 11.89 -10.16 10.70
C ALA A 90 10.52 -9.53 10.42
N ASN A 91 10.25 -8.31 10.91
CA ASN A 91 8.96 -7.62 10.76
C ASN A 91 9.07 -6.32 9.94
N ARG A 92 10.22 -6.09 9.29
CA ARG A 92 10.42 -4.92 8.43
C ARG A 92 9.53 -4.99 7.19
N SER A 93 8.79 -3.92 6.94
CA SER A 93 7.92 -3.81 5.76
C SER A 93 8.76 -3.53 4.51
N TRP A 94 8.39 -4.15 3.38
CA TRP A 94 9.00 -3.84 2.09
C TRP A 94 8.37 -2.61 1.41
N MET A 95 7.25 -2.13 1.95
CA MET A 95 6.45 -1.06 1.34
C MET A 95 6.72 0.29 2.00
N ASN A 96 6.91 0.29 3.33
CA ASN A 96 7.13 1.50 4.11
C ASN A 96 8.34 1.27 5.02
N VAL A 97 9.41 2.03 4.78
CA VAL A 97 10.69 1.86 5.47
C VAL A 97 10.91 3.06 6.39
N PRO A 98 10.44 3.01 7.65
CA PRO A 98 10.75 4.06 8.61
C PRO A 98 12.20 3.96 9.07
N PHE A 99 12.89 5.09 9.06
CA PHE A 99 14.22 5.25 9.61
C PHE A 99 14.36 6.62 10.27
N GLN A 100 15.40 6.77 11.09
CA GLN A 100 15.78 8.02 11.73
C GLN A 100 17.26 8.26 11.51
N LEU A 101 17.67 9.52 11.57
CA LEU A 101 19.09 9.88 11.68
C LEU A 101 19.58 9.58 13.09
N ALA A 102 20.89 9.35 13.22
CA ALA A 102 21.55 9.27 14.52
C ALA A 102 21.51 10.62 15.26
N ASP A 103 21.63 11.72 14.50
CA ASP A 103 21.49 13.10 14.98
C ASP A 103 20.26 13.76 14.36
N ALA A 104 19.23 13.99 15.18
CA ALA A 104 17.98 14.62 14.76
C ALA A 104 18.14 16.11 14.39
N ALA A 105 19.25 16.77 14.75
CA ALA A 105 19.52 18.15 14.33
C ALA A 105 19.66 18.27 12.80
N LEU A 106 20.00 17.17 12.13
CA LEU A 106 20.18 17.10 10.68
C LEU A 106 18.89 16.77 9.90
N ASP A 107 17.77 16.49 10.58
CA ASP A 107 16.51 16.09 9.92
C ASP A 107 16.05 17.14 8.89
N LYS A 108 16.14 18.43 9.23
CA LYS A 108 15.77 19.52 8.32
C LYS A 108 16.68 19.60 7.10
N VAL A 109 17.98 19.41 7.31
CA VAL A 109 18.98 19.43 6.23
C VAL A 109 18.72 18.27 5.28
N PHE A 110 18.55 17.05 5.82
CA PHE A 110 18.23 15.86 5.05
C PHE A 110 16.98 16.05 4.18
N LEU A 111 15.88 16.56 4.75
CA LEU A 111 14.66 16.82 4.00
C LEU A 111 14.86 17.88 2.91
N SER A 112 15.55 18.98 3.21
CA SER A 112 15.78 20.04 2.23
C SER A 112 16.70 19.61 1.08
N GLU A 113 17.73 18.82 1.35
CA GLU A 113 18.65 18.32 0.32
C GLU A 113 18.01 17.21 -0.52
N ALA A 114 17.17 16.35 0.08
CA ALA A 114 16.37 15.37 -0.65
C ALA A 114 15.39 16.04 -1.61
N GLU A 115 14.65 17.06 -1.14
CA GLU A 115 13.73 17.84 -1.98
C GLU A 115 14.47 18.53 -3.13
N ALA A 116 15.66 19.09 -2.88
CA ALA A 116 16.48 19.76 -3.90
C ALA A 116 16.92 18.82 -5.04
N ILE A 117 16.95 17.50 -4.82
CA ILE A 117 17.24 16.48 -5.85
C ILE A 117 15.99 15.75 -6.37
N GLY A 118 14.79 16.20 -5.98
CA GLY A 118 13.52 15.69 -6.49
C GLY A 118 12.98 14.43 -5.79
N LEU A 119 13.35 14.22 -4.52
CA LEU A 119 12.79 13.17 -3.66
C LEU A 119 11.69 13.70 -2.74
#